data_AF-A0A838QYE0-F1
#
_entry.id   AF-A0A838QYE0-F1
#
_cell.length_a   1.000
_cell.length_b   1.000
_cell.length_c   1.000
_cell.angle_alpha   90.00
_cell.angle_beta   90.00
_cell.angle_gamma   90.00
#
_symmetry.space_group_name_H-M   'P 1'
#
loop_
_entity.id
_entity.type
_entity.pdbx_description
1 polymer ?
#
loop_
_entity_poly.entity_id
_entity_poly.type
_entity_poly.pdbx_seq_one_letter_code
_entity_poly.pdbx_strand_id
1 'polypeptide(L)'
;MAPITAEDMARFHRNAPAALARRGGNFVGEQLGAAFETLITGLVPIIGMLAFGWSANQLLVFLLVGAWAAIVLDVLKLVLLYEGVKRFGATHYDDWHVWVVAQALREGKTEAAPSHLKAKYQPEMGVVVDLLFGGVATVAILAAASGESWSGLRELFADRSVRYGLAILVGYQIIFAAWEIIRRVVAKDAGEVKVAVGMRGVGPFLLMFLVVMIRESAGDNGAVARGAMLTVNGLIVGLAVFNAVGQLWLRRETAWLMSYLREHPPSTDSLSATPPGRSAKRKRR
;
A
#
# COMPACT_ATOMS: atom_id res chain seq x y z
N MET A 1 -2.98 -3.12 -25.80
CA MET A 1 -1.70 -2.40 -25.86
C MET A 1 -1.93 -1.13 -26.67
N ALA A 2 -1.19 -0.05 -26.44
CA ALA A 2 -1.28 1.20 -27.22
C ALA A 2 0.12 1.59 -27.71
N PRO A 3 0.26 2.11 -28.96
CA PRO A 3 1.56 2.51 -29.49
C PRO A 3 2.14 3.67 -28.67
N ILE A 4 3.44 3.62 -28.40
CA ILE A 4 4.18 4.70 -27.74
C ILE A 4 4.37 5.81 -28.78
N THR A 5 3.70 6.94 -28.56
CA THR A 5 3.77 8.08 -29.48
C THR A 5 5.03 8.91 -29.25
N ALA A 6 5.33 9.82 -30.18
CA ALA A 6 6.41 10.80 -29.99
C ALA A 6 6.16 11.72 -28.78
N GLU A 7 4.90 12.01 -28.47
CA GLU A 7 4.50 12.78 -27.29
C GLU A 7 4.78 12.00 -26.00
N ASP A 8 4.49 10.70 -25.98
CA ASP A 8 4.78 9.82 -24.85
C ASP A 8 6.28 9.72 -24.57
N MET A 9 7.09 9.67 -25.63
CA MET A 9 8.55 9.68 -25.55
C MET A 9 9.09 11.02 -25.03
N ALA A 10 8.55 12.15 -25.51
CA ALA A 10 8.93 13.46 -25.01
C ALA A 10 8.57 13.63 -23.52
N ARG A 11 7.39 13.15 -23.11
CA ARG A 11 6.98 13.11 -21.69
C ARG A 11 7.88 12.20 -20.86
N PHE A 12 8.23 11.03 -21.39
CA PHE A 12 9.15 10.09 -20.74
C PHE A 12 10.51 10.74 -20.47
N HIS A 13 11.18 11.30 -21.48
CA HIS A 13 12.51 11.91 -21.31
C HIS A 13 12.52 13.09 -20.33
N ARG A 14 11.46 13.91 -20.32
CA ARG A 14 11.32 15.03 -19.40
C ARG A 14 11.20 14.59 -17.93
N ASN A 15 10.49 13.49 -17.68
CA ASN A 15 10.12 13.07 -16.32
C ASN A 15 11.02 11.96 -15.75
N ALA A 16 11.72 11.20 -16.61
CA ALA A 16 12.55 10.06 -16.23
C ALA A 16 13.66 10.40 -15.21
N PRO A 17 14.38 11.54 -15.29
CA PRO A 17 15.38 11.89 -14.28
C PRO A 17 14.79 12.08 -12.88
N ALA A 18 13.63 12.74 -12.77
CA ALA A 18 12.96 12.97 -11.50
C ALA A 18 12.40 11.65 -10.93
N ALA A 19 11.80 10.81 -11.77
CA ALA A 19 11.30 9.49 -11.39
C ALA A 19 12.43 8.59 -10.87
N LEU A 20 13.61 8.64 -11.51
CA LEU A 20 14.79 7.90 -11.07
C LEU A 20 15.30 8.39 -9.71
N ALA A 21 15.36 9.71 -9.50
CA ALA A 21 15.80 10.29 -8.22
C ALA A 21 14.89 9.90 -7.04
N ARG A 22 13.60 9.69 -7.29
CA ARG A 22 12.63 9.25 -6.28
C ARG A 22 12.82 7.80 -5.82
N ARG A 23 13.38 6.91 -6.64
CA ARG A 23 13.67 5.49 -6.25
C ARG A 23 14.96 5.32 -5.41
N GLY A 24 15.41 6.36 -4.70
CA GLY A 24 16.59 6.32 -3.83
C GLY A 24 16.42 5.50 -2.54
N GLY A 25 17.40 5.58 -1.62
CA GLY A 25 17.42 4.76 -0.39
C GLY A 25 16.19 4.88 0.52
N ASN A 26 15.56 6.06 0.57
CA ASN A 26 14.33 6.28 1.34
C ASN A 26 13.14 5.47 0.78
N PHE A 27 13.04 5.34 -0.55
CA PHE A 27 11.97 4.57 -1.20
C PHE A 27 12.06 3.08 -0.86
N VAL A 28 13.27 2.51 -0.82
CA VAL A 28 13.48 1.11 -0.44
C VAL A 28 13.06 0.88 1.01
N GLY A 29 13.40 1.80 1.93
CA GLY A 29 12.99 1.72 3.33
C GLY A 29 11.46 1.77 3.50
N GLU A 30 10.79 2.69 2.80
CA GLU A 30 9.32 2.81 2.84
C GLU A 30 8.63 1.55 2.29
N GLN A 31 9.12 1.00 1.18
CA GLN A 31 8.56 -0.21 0.57
C GLN A 31 8.82 -1.46 1.42
N LEU A 32 9.98 -1.56 2.07
CA LEU A 32 10.26 -2.63 3.03
C LEU A 32 9.40 -2.49 4.29
N GLY A 33 9.16 -1.28 4.77
CA GLY A 33 8.26 -1.03 5.91
C GLY A 33 6.83 -1.49 5.63
N ALA A 34 6.31 -1.20 4.43
CA ALA A 34 5.00 -1.66 3.99
C ALA A 34 4.94 -3.19 3.77
N ALA A 35 6.00 -3.78 3.21
CA ALA A 35 6.10 -5.23 3.07
C ALA A 35 6.15 -5.92 4.45
N PHE A 36 6.86 -5.34 5.42
CA PHE A 36 6.94 -5.87 6.78
C PHE A 36 5.61 -5.74 7.52
N GLU A 37 4.88 -4.63 7.35
CA GLU A 37 3.50 -4.50 7.87
C GLU A 37 2.59 -5.61 7.34
N THR A 38 2.65 -5.85 6.01
CA THR A 38 1.88 -6.91 5.34
C THR A 38 2.29 -8.28 5.89
N LEU A 39 3.59 -8.48 6.14
CA LEU A 39 4.12 -9.72 6.70
C LEU A 39 3.62 -9.97 8.11
N ILE A 40 3.65 -8.97 9.00
CA ILE A 40 3.08 -9.05 10.36
C ILE A 40 1.59 -9.39 10.27
N THR A 41 0.86 -8.71 9.38
CA THR A 41 -0.59 -8.89 9.20
C THR A 41 -0.94 -10.33 8.85
N GLY A 42 -0.12 -11.03 8.05
CA GLY A 42 -0.35 -12.44 7.72
C GLY A 42 0.27 -13.44 8.70
N LEU A 43 1.48 -13.20 9.19
CA LEU A 43 2.21 -14.16 10.05
C LEU A 43 1.65 -14.24 11.47
N VAL A 44 1.29 -13.12 12.09
CA VAL A 44 0.80 -13.12 13.47
C VAL A 44 -0.47 -13.98 13.63
N PRO A 45 -1.48 -13.87 12.74
CA PRO A 45 -2.63 -14.78 12.72
C PRO A 45 -2.27 -16.27 12.55
N ILE A 46 -1.31 -16.59 11.68
CA ILE A 46 -0.85 -17.96 11.45
C ILE A 46 -0.20 -18.52 12.71
N ILE A 47 0.72 -17.76 13.32
CA ILE A 47 1.37 -18.16 14.58
C ILE A 47 0.33 -18.27 15.70
N GLY A 48 -0.60 -17.32 15.77
CA GLY A 48 -1.74 -17.35 16.68
C GLY A 48 -2.54 -18.65 16.56
N MET A 49 -2.87 -19.06 15.32
CA MET A 49 -3.61 -20.29 15.08
C MET A 49 -2.81 -21.56 15.41
N LEU A 50 -1.56 -21.64 14.97
CA LEU A 50 -0.74 -22.87 15.04
C LEU A 50 -0.11 -23.08 16.42
N ALA A 51 0.33 -22.00 17.07
CA ALA A 51 1.06 -22.08 18.34
C ALA A 51 0.17 -21.77 19.56
N PHE A 52 -0.83 -20.89 19.40
CA PHE A 52 -1.70 -20.43 20.49
C PHE A 52 -3.16 -20.87 20.34
N GLY A 53 -3.49 -21.65 19.31
CA GLY A 53 -4.81 -22.22 19.14
C GLY A 53 -5.91 -21.21 18.76
N TRP A 54 -5.57 -20.06 18.17
CA TRP A 54 -6.57 -19.06 17.79
C TRP A 54 -7.64 -19.65 16.86
N SER A 55 -8.89 -19.26 17.13
CA SER A 55 -10.06 -19.58 16.31
C SER A 55 -10.08 -18.75 15.03
N ALA A 56 -10.79 -19.24 14.00
CA ALA A 56 -10.98 -18.51 12.74
C ALA A 56 -11.58 -17.10 12.95
N ASN A 57 -12.48 -16.95 13.93
CA ASN A 57 -13.08 -15.67 14.29
C ASN A 57 -12.05 -14.69 14.89
N GLN A 58 -11.09 -15.17 15.69
CA GLN A 58 -10.01 -14.34 16.22
C GLN A 58 -9.08 -13.84 15.10
N LEU A 59 -8.78 -14.68 14.11
CA LEU A 59 -8.00 -14.27 12.93
C LEU A 59 -8.77 -13.23 12.10
N LEU A 60 -10.10 -13.40 11.96
CA LEU A 60 -10.95 -12.46 11.24
C LEU A 60 -11.00 -11.10 11.92
N VAL A 61 -11.18 -11.08 13.25
CA VAL A 61 -11.12 -9.85 14.05
C VAL A 61 -9.75 -9.20 13.94
N PHE A 62 -8.67 -9.98 13.94
CA PHE A 62 -7.32 -9.45 13.76
C PHE A 62 -7.16 -8.71 12.43
N LEU A 63 -7.62 -9.30 11.33
CA LEU A 63 -7.60 -8.67 10.00
C LEU A 63 -8.49 -7.41 9.95
N LEU A 64 -9.68 -7.46 10.55
CA LEU A 64 -10.60 -6.31 10.61
C LEU A 64 -10.01 -5.14 11.41
N VAL A 65 -9.47 -5.40 12.59
CA VAL A 65 -8.84 -4.37 13.42
C VAL A 65 -7.62 -3.78 12.70
N GLY A 66 -6.80 -4.62 12.09
CA GLY A 66 -5.66 -4.19 11.28
C GLY A 66 -6.06 -3.27 10.12
N ALA A 67 -7.11 -3.64 9.38
CA ALA A 67 -7.62 -2.84 8.27
C ALA A 67 -8.16 -1.48 8.76
N TRP A 68 -8.96 -1.46 9.84
CA TRP A 68 -9.51 -0.21 10.37
C TRP A 68 -8.46 0.71 10.97
N ALA A 69 -7.51 0.18 11.73
CA ALA A 69 -6.39 0.96 12.26
C ALA A 69 -5.59 1.60 11.10
N ALA A 70 -5.34 0.83 10.04
CA ALA A 70 -4.71 1.31 8.82
C ALA A 70 -5.54 2.41 8.14
N ILE A 71 -6.86 2.23 7.95
CA ILE A 71 -7.74 3.26 7.34
C ILE A 71 -7.70 4.56 8.16
N VAL A 72 -7.82 4.48 9.48
CA VAL A 72 -7.80 5.65 10.37
C VAL A 72 -6.46 6.39 10.27
N LEU A 73 -5.34 5.66 10.24
CA LEU A 73 -4.02 6.28 10.09
C LEU A 73 -3.82 6.92 8.71
N ASP A 74 -4.39 6.34 7.65
CA ASP A 74 -4.36 6.95 6.32
C ASP A 74 -5.20 8.23 6.25
N VAL A 75 -6.37 8.25 6.91
CA VAL A 75 -7.18 9.47 7.08
C VAL A 75 -6.39 10.54 7.85
N LEU A 76 -5.72 10.15 8.95
CA LEU A 76 -4.90 11.06 9.73
C LEU A 76 -3.75 11.65 8.90
N LYS A 77 -3.05 10.82 8.12
CA LYS A 77 -2.01 11.28 7.19
C LYS A 77 -2.57 12.20 6.12
N LEU A 78 -3.74 11.89 5.56
CA LEU A 78 -4.39 12.74 4.56
C LEU A 78 -4.70 14.12 5.13
N VAL A 79 -5.20 14.21 6.37
CA VAL A 79 -5.53 15.47 7.03
C VAL A 79 -4.26 16.26 7.41
N LEU A 80 -3.29 15.60 8.03
CA LEU A 80 -2.08 16.27 8.56
C LEU A 80 -1.04 16.60 7.48
N LEU A 81 -1.00 15.82 6.39
CA LEU A 81 0.01 15.92 5.34
C LEU A 81 -0.61 16.13 3.96
N TYR A 82 -1.80 16.73 3.89
CA TYR A 82 -2.61 16.88 2.68
C TYR A 82 -1.83 17.38 1.45
N GLU A 83 -1.01 18.42 1.63
CA GLU A 83 -0.18 18.97 0.56
C GLU A 83 0.87 17.97 0.05
N GLY A 84 1.46 17.17 0.94
CA GLY A 84 2.39 16.10 0.58
C GLY A 84 1.70 14.97 -0.20
N VAL A 85 0.46 14.63 0.16
CA VAL A 85 -0.36 13.64 -0.54
C VAL A 85 -0.79 14.12 -1.93
N LYS A 86 -1.15 15.40 -2.06
CA LYS A 86 -1.44 16.00 -3.38
C LYS A 86 -0.23 16.02 -4.30
N ARG A 87 0.94 16.36 -3.76
CA ARG A 87 2.21 16.32 -4.52
C ARG A 87 2.51 14.91 -5.00
N PHE A 88 2.34 13.91 -4.14
CA PHE A 88 2.45 12.51 -4.54
C PHE A 88 1.48 12.19 -5.69
N GLY A 89 0.22 12.57 -5.58
CA GLY A 89 -0.77 12.36 -6.65
C GLY A 89 -0.38 12.99 -7.99
N ALA A 90 0.21 14.19 -7.97
CA ALA A 90 0.64 14.89 -9.16
C ALA A 90 1.83 14.19 -9.85
N THR A 91 2.78 13.66 -9.08
CA THR A 91 4.00 13.03 -9.61
C THR A 91 3.85 11.55 -9.88
N HIS A 92 2.95 10.86 -9.17
CA HIS A 92 2.72 9.43 -9.29
C HIS A 92 2.39 9.00 -10.72
N TYR A 93 1.67 9.84 -11.48
CA TYR A 93 1.31 9.55 -12.87
C TYR A 93 2.48 9.64 -13.83
N ASP A 94 3.32 10.65 -13.64
CA ASP A 94 4.51 10.80 -14.44
C ASP A 94 5.50 9.68 -14.13
N ASP A 95 5.60 9.26 -12.87
CA ASP A 95 6.42 8.10 -12.49
C ASP A 95 5.87 6.82 -13.08
N TRP A 96 4.57 6.57 -12.95
CA TRP A 96 3.93 5.39 -13.52
C TRP A 96 4.12 5.32 -15.03
N HIS A 97 3.92 6.43 -15.74
CA HIS A 97 4.20 6.56 -17.17
C HIS A 97 5.65 6.21 -17.48
N VAL A 98 6.60 6.79 -16.75
CA VAL A 98 8.03 6.55 -16.96
C VAL A 98 8.36 5.07 -16.85
N TRP A 99 7.88 4.40 -15.80
CA TRP A 99 8.22 3.00 -15.56
C TRP A 99 7.54 2.03 -16.54
N VAL A 100 6.32 2.35 -16.99
CA VAL A 100 5.63 1.58 -18.04
C VAL A 100 6.36 1.71 -19.39
N VAL A 101 6.76 2.91 -19.78
CA VAL A 101 7.52 3.15 -21.02
C VAL A 101 8.93 2.56 -20.93
N ALA A 102 9.62 2.73 -19.80
CA ALA A 102 10.95 2.14 -19.57
C ALA A 102 10.92 0.62 -19.72
N GLN A 103 9.89 -0.05 -19.19
CA GLN A 103 9.72 -1.49 -19.35
C GLN A 103 9.53 -1.88 -20.82
N ALA A 104 8.66 -1.18 -21.54
CA ALA A 104 8.42 -1.44 -22.96
C ALA A 104 9.69 -1.27 -23.79
N LEU A 105 10.44 -0.18 -23.58
CA LEU A 105 11.72 0.08 -24.25
C LEU A 105 12.77 -0.99 -23.93
N ARG A 106 12.89 -1.40 -22.66
CA ARG A 106 13.81 -2.47 -22.25
C ARG A 106 13.49 -3.81 -22.94
N GLU A 107 12.20 -4.08 -23.16
CA GLU A 107 11.72 -5.28 -23.84
C GLU A 107 11.73 -5.14 -25.38
N GLY A 108 12.21 -4.02 -25.92
CA GLY A 108 12.24 -3.75 -27.36
C GLY A 108 10.87 -3.53 -27.99
N LYS A 109 9.85 -3.21 -27.18
CA LYS A 109 8.46 -3.04 -27.60
C LYS A 109 8.18 -1.58 -27.97
N THR A 110 7.36 -1.40 -29.00
CA THR A 110 6.84 -0.09 -29.44
C THR A 110 5.47 0.23 -28.84
N GLU A 111 4.94 -0.65 -27.99
CA GLU A 111 3.63 -0.51 -27.37
C GLU A 111 3.71 -0.65 -25.85
N ALA A 112 2.84 0.09 -25.16
CA ALA A 112 2.74 0.11 -23.70
C ALA A 112 1.30 -0.17 -23.23
N ALA A 113 1.15 -0.54 -21.96
CA ALA A 113 -0.17 -0.81 -21.37
C ALA A 113 -0.98 0.48 -21.23
N PRO A 114 -2.19 0.62 -21.79
CA PRO A 114 -2.93 1.89 -21.85
C PRO A 114 -3.39 2.44 -20.48
N SER A 115 -3.22 1.67 -19.40
CA SER A 115 -3.51 2.09 -18.03
C SER A 115 -2.73 3.33 -17.58
N HIS A 116 -1.56 3.61 -18.18
CA HIS A 116 -0.78 4.82 -17.89
C HIS A 116 -1.42 6.12 -18.42
N LEU A 117 -2.40 6.03 -19.33
CA LEU A 117 -3.01 7.20 -19.99
C LEU A 117 -4.25 7.77 -19.28
N LYS A 118 -4.87 7.03 -18.35
CA LYS A 118 -6.21 7.37 -17.81
C LYS A 118 -6.31 7.50 -16.29
N ALA A 119 -5.21 7.42 -15.57
CA ALA A 119 -5.28 7.37 -14.12
C ALA A 119 -5.31 8.80 -13.51
N LYS A 120 -6.28 9.06 -12.62
CA LYS A 120 -6.39 10.29 -11.81
C LYS A 120 -6.37 9.92 -10.34
N TYR A 121 -5.54 10.60 -9.55
CA TYR A 121 -5.31 10.23 -8.14
C TYR A 121 -6.23 11.11 -7.35
N GLN A 122 -7.26 10.49 -6.78
CA GLN A 122 -8.27 11.18 -6.00
C GLN A 122 -8.25 10.57 -4.60
N PRO A 123 -7.32 11.02 -3.74
CA PRO A 123 -7.14 10.43 -2.42
C PRO A 123 -8.40 10.57 -1.56
N GLU A 124 -9.16 11.66 -1.73
CA GLU A 124 -10.42 11.88 -1.05
C GLU A 124 -11.47 10.82 -1.44
N MET A 125 -11.58 10.51 -2.74
CA MET A 125 -12.45 9.43 -3.22
C MET A 125 -11.99 8.07 -2.72
N GLY A 126 -10.67 7.85 -2.62
CA GLY A 126 -10.12 6.63 -2.03
C GLY A 126 -10.56 6.42 -0.58
N VAL A 127 -10.55 7.47 0.25
CA VAL A 127 -11.07 7.38 1.63
C VAL A 127 -12.55 7.01 1.65
N VAL A 128 -13.37 7.64 0.79
CA VAL A 128 -14.80 7.32 0.70
C VAL A 128 -15.01 5.85 0.34
N VAL A 129 -14.26 5.34 -0.65
CA VAL A 129 -14.26 3.93 -1.03
C VAL A 129 -13.88 3.05 0.17
N ASP A 130 -12.79 3.35 0.87
CA ASP A 130 -12.35 2.55 2.01
C ASP A 130 -13.38 2.49 3.13
N LEU A 131 -14.00 3.63 3.46
CA LEU A 131 -15.03 3.71 4.50
C LEU A 131 -16.31 2.99 4.09
N LEU A 132 -16.75 3.10 2.83
CA LEU A 132 -17.94 2.43 2.33
C LEU A 132 -17.74 0.91 2.28
N PHE A 133 -16.68 0.45 1.59
CA PHE A 133 -16.41 -0.97 1.45
C PHE A 133 -16.03 -1.61 2.78
N GLY A 134 -15.16 -0.97 3.56
CA GLY A 134 -14.78 -1.42 4.89
C GLY A 134 -15.96 -1.43 5.87
N GLY A 135 -16.80 -0.39 5.85
CA GLY A 135 -17.99 -0.27 6.68
C GLY A 135 -19.03 -1.35 6.37
N VAL A 136 -19.45 -1.46 5.11
CA VAL A 136 -20.42 -2.48 4.66
C VAL A 136 -19.92 -3.88 4.98
N ALA A 137 -18.67 -4.17 4.67
CA ALA A 137 -18.07 -5.46 4.96
C ALA A 137 -18.04 -5.78 6.45
N THR A 138 -17.66 -4.80 7.28
CA THR A 138 -17.60 -4.98 8.74
C THR A 138 -18.98 -5.25 9.31
N VAL A 139 -20.00 -4.49 8.89
CA VAL A 139 -21.39 -4.71 9.33
C VAL A 139 -21.87 -6.11 8.95
N ALA A 140 -21.64 -6.53 7.70
CA ALA A 140 -22.05 -7.85 7.23
C ALA A 140 -21.29 -8.98 7.93
N ILE A 141 -19.98 -8.84 8.12
CA ILE A 141 -19.16 -9.82 8.85
C ILE A 141 -19.60 -9.92 10.31
N LEU A 142 -19.86 -8.79 10.98
CA LEU A 142 -20.32 -8.79 12.37
C LEU A 142 -21.72 -9.39 12.49
N ALA A 143 -22.67 -9.02 11.61
CA ALA A 143 -24.01 -9.58 11.58
C ALA A 143 -23.98 -11.10 11.31
N ALA A 144 -23.08 -11.55 10.42
CA ALA A 144 -22.84 -12.95 10.21
C ALA A 144 -22.23 -13.60 11.46
N ALA A 145 -21.24 -12.99 12.12
CA ALA A 145 -20.52 -13.59 13.24
C ALA A 145 -21.29 -13.59 14.58
N SER A 146 -22.13 -12.58 14.84
CA SER A 146 -22.69 -12.35 16.18
C SER A 146 -23.91 -13.18 16.54
N GLY A 147 -24.64 -13.75 15.58
CA GLY A 147 -25.98 -14.27 15.88
C GLY A 147 -26.81 -13.25 16.67
N GLU A 148 -27.63 -13.69 17.63
CA GLU A 148 -28.48 -12.81 18.47
C GLU A 148 -27.77 -12.11 19.65
N SER A 149 -26.47 -12.37 19.95
CA SER A 149 -25.84 -11.80 21.16
C SER A 149 -24.41 -11.28 21.00
N TRP A 150 -24.17 -10.10 21.58
CA TRP A 150 -22.88 -9.39 21.58
C TRP A 150 -21.83 -9.96 22.56
N SER A 151 -22.20 -10.92 23.41
CA SER A 151 -21.29 -11.56 24.38
C SER A 151 -20.13 -12.31 23.70
N GLY A 152 -20.37 -12.90 22.52
CA GLY A 152 -19.36 -13.63 21.76
C GLY A 152 -18.16 -12.77 21.34
N LEU A 153 -18.34 -11.46 21.13
CA LEU A 153 -17.22 -10.57 20.79
C LEU A 153 -16.23 -10.41 21.94
N ARG A 154 -16.73 -10.34 23.19
CA ARG A 154 -15.86 -10.20 24.37
C ARG A 154 -14.99 -11.44 24.58
N GLU A 155 -15.52 -12.62 24.27
CA GLU A 155 -14.80 -13.89 24.33
C GLU A 155 -13.65 -13.96 23.32
N LEU A 156 -13.79 -13.34 22.14
CA LEU A 156 -12.73 -13.28 21.14
C LEU A 156 -11.46 -12.56 21.66
N PHE A 157 -11.62 -11.62 22.59
CA PHE A 157 -10.50 -10.87 23.21
C PHE A 157 -10.10 -11.36 24.60
N ALA A 158 -10.75 -12.41 25.13
CA ALA A 158 -10.43 -12.93 26.45
C ALA A 158 -8.99 -13.48 26.49
N ASP A 159 -8.55 -14.11 25.41
CA ASP A 159 -7.20 -14.62 25.26
C ASP A 159 -6.16 -13.47 25.29
N ARG A 160 -5.14 -13.65 26.13
CA ARG A 160 -4.05 -12.69 26.30
C ARG A 160 -3.17 -12.62 25.05
N SER A 161 -2.98 -13.74 24.37
CA SER A 161 -2.16 -13.83 23.15
C SER A 161 -2.78 -13.01 22.01
N VAL A 162 -4.11 -13.07 21.83
CA VAL A 162 -4.85 -12.24 20.86
C VAL A 162 -4.64 -10.75 21.14
N ARG A 163 -4.77 -10.34 22.40
CA ARG A 163 -4.54 -8.94 22.80
C ARG A 163 -3.11 -8.48 22.53
N TYR A 164 -2.11 -9.31 22.79
CA TYR A 164 -0.73 -8.99 22.46
C TYR A 164 -0.48 -8.91 20.96
N GLY A 165 -1.03 -9.83 20.17
CA GLY A 165 -0.92 -9.78 18.72
C GLY A 165 -1.52 -8.49 18.15
N LEU A 166 -2.72 -8.12 18.60
CA LEU A 166 -3.37 -6.86 18.20
C LEU A 166 -2.56 -5.64 18.62
N ALA A 167 -2.02 -5.64 19.85
CA ALA A 167 -1.17 -4.56 20.33
C ALA A 167 0.12 -4.41 19.49
N ILE A 168 0.73 -5.53 19.07
CA ILE A 168 1.91 -5.52 18.20
C ILE A 168 1.54 -4.93 16.83
N LEU A 169 0.44 -5.39 16.21
CA LEU A 169 0.01 -4.90 14.91
C LEU A 169 -0.31 -3.40 14.95
N VAL A 170 -1.22 -3.01 15.84
CA VAL A 170 -1.67 -1.61 15.95
C VAL A 170 -0.53 -0.72 16.41
N GLY A 171 0.27 -1.17 17.38
CA GLY A 171 1.44 -0.45 17.86
C GLY A 171 2.46 -0.21 16.74
N TYR A 172 2.75 -1.22 15.91
CA TYR A 172 3.61 -1.06 14.75
C TYR A 172 3.06 -0.02 13.77
N GLN A 173 1.78 -0.10 13.42
CA GLN A 173 1.13 0.84 12.50
C GLN A 173 1.18 2.28 13.03
N ILE A 174 0.88 2.49 14.32
CA ILE A 174 0.93 3.80 14.97
C ILE A 174 2.36 4.34 14.99
N ILE A 175 3.34 3.53 15.40
CA ILE A 175 4.75 3.96 15.45
C ILE A 175 5.24 4.35 14.06
N PHE A 176 4.92 3.54 13.04
CA PHE A 176 5.33 3.83 11.66
C PHE A 176 4.66 5.09 11.11
N ALA A 177 3.35 5.27 11.34
CA ALA A 177 2.63 6.47 10.93
C ALA A 177 3.14 7.72 11.67
N ALA A 178 3.36 7.63 12.98
CA ALA A 178 3.91 8.73 13.78
C ALA A 178 5.32 9.10 13.33
N TRP A 179 6.18 8.11 13.07
CA TRP A 179 7.51 8.33 12.52
C TRP A 179 7.46 9.09 11.19
N GLU A 180 6.58 8.67 10.26
CA GLU A 180 6.41 9.35 8.97
C GLU A 180 5.91 10.79 9.15
N ILE A 181 4.89 11.01 9.99
CA ILE A 181 4.34 12.34 10.27
C ILE A 181 5.41 13.24 10.91
N ILE A 182 6.11 12.77 11.94
CA ILE A 182 7.15 13.53 12.65
C ILE A 182 8.28 13.88 11.69
N ARG A 183 8.77 12.92 10.90
CA ARG A 183 9.81 13.16 9.90
C ARG A 183 9.40 14.27 8.92
N ARG A 184 8.16 14.24 8.44
CA ARG A 184 7.67 15.22 7.45
C ARG A 184 7.45 16.61 8.07
N VAL A 185 6.86 16.67 9.26
CA VAL A 185 6.53 17.93 9.94
C VAL A 185 7.78 18.60 10.56
N VAL A 186 8.60 17.84 11.28
CA VAL A 186 9.75 18.36 12.02
C VAL A 186 10.97 18.54 11.12
N ALA A 187 11.29 17.56 10.27
CA ALA A 187 12.47 17.66 9.40
C ALA A 187 12.23 18.51 8.15
N LYS A 188 11.00 19.03 7.95
CA LYS A 188 10.56 19.78 6.76
C LYS A 188 10.92 19.06 5.46
N ASP A 189 10.89 17.73 5.49
CA ASP A 189 11.17 16.89 4.33
C ASP A 189 9.98 17.03 3.37
N ALA A 190 10.17 17.87 2.34
CA ALA A 190 9.14 18.17 1.33
C ALA A 190 8.79 16.99 0.41
N GLY A 191 9.37 15.81 0.67
CA GLY A 191 9.08 14.61 -0.09
C GLY A 191 7.63 14.16 -0.02
N GLU A 192 7.29 13.33 -0.99
CA GLU A 192 5.94 12.83 -1.24
C GLU A 192 5.47 11.89 -0.13
N VAL A 193 4.16 11.89 0.16
CA VAL A 193 3.54 11.05 1.17
C VAL A 193 2.61 10.08 0.49
N LYS A 194 2.94 8.78 0.57
CA LYS A 194 2.12 7.72 0.00
C LYS A 194 1.02 7.34 0.98
N VAL A 195 -0.22 7.39 0.51
CA VAL A 195 -1.38 6.90 1.26
C VAL A 195 -2.08 5.84 0.44
N ALA A 196 -2.43 4.70 1.05
CA ALA A 196 -3.01 3.54 0.39
C ALA A 196 -4.55 3.60 0.34
N VAL A 197 -5.10 4.80 0.15
CA VAL A 197 -6.54 5.07 0.12
C VAL A 197 -7.21 4.42 -1.09
N GLY A 198 -8.38 3.83 -0.86
CA GLY A 198 -9.22 3.14 -1.84
C GLY A 198 -8.92 1.65 -1.99
N MET A 199 -7.81 1.16 -1.44
CA MET A 199 -7.42 -0.26 -1.48
C MET A 199 -7.63 -0.97 -0.14
N ARG A 200 -7.65 -0.24 0.98
CA ARG A 200 -7.71 -0.83 2.33
C ARG A 200 -9.11 -1.37 2.66
N GLY A 201 -10.18 -0.79 2.13
CA GLY A 201 -11.55 -1.28 2.29
C GLY A 201 -11.91 -2.44 1.37
N VAL A 202 -11.20 -2.62 0.26
CA VAL A 202 -11.42 -3.74 -0.68
C VAL A 202 -11.11 -5.09 -0.04
N GLY A 203 -10.06 -5.16 0.77
CA GLY A 203 -9.68 -6.40 1.50
C GLY A 203 -10.81 -6.93 2.39
N PRO A 204 -11.31 -6.16 3.37
CA PRO A 204 -12.49 -6.50 4.16
C PRO A 204 -13.71 -6.86 3.31
N PHE A 205 -13.97 -6.13 2.22
CA PHE A 205 -15.08 -6.43 1.33
C PHE A 205 -14.98 -7.79 0.66
N LEU A 206 -13.79 -8.20 0.21
CA LEU A 206 -13.58 -9.55 -0.30
C LEU A 206 -13.69 -10.60 0.82
N LEU A 207 -13.21 -10.28 2.03
CA LEU A 207 -13.34 -11.17 3.20
C LEU A 207 -14.80 -11.42 3.57
N MET A 208 -15.70 -10.45 3.40
CA MET A 208 -17.13 -10.62 3.63
C MET A 208 -17.71 -11.80 2.82
N PHE A 209 -17.41 -11.88 1.52
CA PHE A 209 -17.89 -13.00 0.69
C PHE A 209 -17.33 -14.34 1.16
N LEU A 210 -16.06 -14.37 1.56
CA LEU A 210 -15.44 -15.56 2.11
C LEU A 210 -16.17 -16.02 3.39
N VAL A 211 -16.50 -15.10 4.30
CA VAL A 211 -17.23 -15.41 5.54
C VAL A 211 -18.62 -15.97 5.25
N VAL A 212 -19.33 -15.38 4.28
CA VAL A 212 -20.66 -15.87 3.83
C VAL A 212 -20.54 -17.28 3.23
N MET A 213 -19.62 -17.50 2.30
CA MET A 213 -19.39 -18.80 1.67
C MET A 213 -18.97 -19.88 2.68
N ILE A 214 -18.11 -19.55 3.65
CA ILE A 214 -17.69 -20.49 4.69
C ILE A 214 -18.88 -20.89 5.55
N ARG A 215 -19.80 -19.98 5.89
CA ARG A 215 -20.99 -20.30 6.67
C ARG A 215 -21.96 -21.21 5.94
N GLU A 216 -22.13 -21.02 4.63
CA GLU A 216 -23.00 -21.88 3.82
C GLU A 216 -22.42 -23.28 3.62
N SER A 217 -21.09 -23.42 3.60
CA SER A 217 -20.39 -24.68 3.34
C SER A 217 -19.96 -25.45 4.60
N ALA A 218 -19.82 -24.77 5.73
CA ALA A 218 -19.37 -25.37 6.99
C ALA A 218 -20.55 -25.98 7.77
N GLY A 219 -20.89 -27.23 7.45
CA GLY A 219 -21.46 -28.12 8.46
C GLY A 219 -20.50 -28.29 9.66
N ASP A 220 -21.09 -28.49 10.84
CA ASP A 220 -20.61 -28.52 12.26
C ASP A 220 -19.13 -28.57 12.69
N ASN A 221 -18.12 -28.80 11.84
CA ASN A 221 -16.77 -29.10 12.32
C ASN A 221 -15.73 -27.96 12.28
N GLY A 222 -16.07 -26.74 11.81
CA GLY A 222 -15.20 -25.56 11.89
C GLY A 222 -13.84 -25.63 11.15
N ALA A 223 -13.45 -26.79 10.63
CA ALA A 223 -12.19 -27.05 9.94
C ALA A 223 -12.09 -26.28 8.61
N VAL A 224 -13.20 -26.13 7.90
CA VAL A 224 -13.30 -25.35 6.65
C VAL A 224 -12.97 -23.87 6.91
N ALA A 225 -13.53 -23.30 7.98
CA ALA A 225 -13.26 -21.92 8.36
C ALA A 225 -11.80 -21.69 8.74
N ARG A 226 -11.19 -22.64 9.49
CA ARG A 226 -9.76 -22.58 9.83
C ARG A 226 -8.88 -22.68 8.59
N GLY A 227 -9.18 -23.62 7.68
CA GLY A 227 -8.44 -23.79 6.43
C GLY A 227 -8.52 -22.56 5.53
N ALA A 228 -9.70 -21.98 5.35
CA ALA A 228 -9.87 -20.77 4.55
C ALA A 228 -9.11 -19.56 5.14
N MET A 229 -9.18 -19.36 6.47
CA MET A 229 -8.44 -18.29 7.13
C MET A 229 -6.92 -18.50 7.05
N LEU A 230 -6.45 -19.75 7.13
CA LEU A 230 -5.04 -20.06 6.93
C LEU A 230 -4.60 -19.73 5.50
N THR A 231 -5.41 -20.07 4.49
CA THR A 231 -5.14 -19.73 3.09
C THR A 231 -5.08 -18.22 2.88
N VAL A 232 -6.05 -17.46 3.40
CA VAL A 232 -6.05 -15.98 3.30
C VAL A 232 -4.77 -15.40 3.89
N ASN A 233 -4.43 -15.77 5.11
CA ASN A 233 -3.24 -15.24 5.77
C ASN A 233 -1.95 -15.70 5.07
N GLY A 234 -1.92 -16.94 4.55
CA GLY A 234 -0.84 -17.45 3.71
C GLY A 234 -0.65 -16.64 2.42
N LEU A 235 -1.75 -16.25 1.77
CA LEU A 235 -1.71 -15.37 0.60
C LEU A 235 -1.19 -13.97 0.95
N ILE A 236 -1.57 -13.42 2.11
CA ILE A 236 -1.05 -12.13 2.61
C ILE A 236 0.47 -12.22 2.82
N VAL A 237 0.95 -13.30 3.43
CA VAL A 237 2.41 -13.56 3.58
C VAL A 237 3.08 -13.69 2.21
N GLY A 238 2.49 -14.45 1.29
CA GLY A 238 2.98 -14.61 -0.07
C GLY A 238 3.10 -13.27 -0.81
N LEU A 239 2.09 -12.39 -0.68
CA LEU A 239 2.10 -11.04 -1.22
C LEU A 239 3.22 -10.19 -0.60
N ALA A 240 3.43 -10.27 0.71
CA ALA A 240 4.51 -9.56 1.39
C ALA A 240 5.89 -9.98 0.87
N VAL A 241 6.11 -11.28 0.72
CA VAL A 241 7.36 -11.83 0.16
C VAL A 241 7.53 -11.41 -1.30
N PHE A 242 6.46 -11.48 -2.11
CA PHE A 242 6.50 -11.04 -3.50
C PHE A 242 6.83 -9.54 -3.60
N ASN A 243 6.24 -8.70 -2.76
CA ASN A 243 6.53 -7.27 -2.71
C ASN A 243 7.98 -6.97 -2.31
N ALA A 244 8.53 -7.74 -1.36
CA ALA A 244 9.93 -7.61 -0.95
C ALA A 244 10.90 -8.07 -2.04
N VAL A 245 10.65 -9.22 -2.67
CA VAL A 245 11.45 -9.73 -3.80
C VAL A 245 11.33 -8.81 -5.03
N GLY A 246 10.16 -8.24 -5.26
CA GLY A 246 9.91 -7.25 -6.31
C GLY A 246 10.86 -6.06 -6.22
N GLN A 247 11.29 -5.66 -5.02
CA GLN A 247 12.30 -4.61 -4.86
C GLN A 247 13.65 -4.98 -5.50
N LEU A 248 14.02 -6.26 -5.55
CA LEU A 248 15.23 -6.71 -6.25
C LEU A 248 15.10 -6.55 -7.77
N TRP A 249 13.89 -6.74 -8.31
CA TRP A 249 13.62 -6.53 -9.74
C TRP A 249 13.65 -5.04 -10.09
N LEU A 250 13.13 -4.18 -9.21
CA LEU A 250 13.20 -2.72 -9.37
C LEU A 250 14.64 -2.21 -9.43
N ARG A 251 15.61 -2.86 -8.77
CA ARG A 251 17.04 -2.49 -8.88
C ARG A 251 17.56 -2.63 -10.31
N ARG A 252 17.18 -3.69 -11.02
CA ARG A 252 17.59 -3.91 -12.42
C ARG A 252 16.98 -2.86 -13.34
N GLU A 253 15.71 -2.52 -13.16
CA GLU A 253 15.04 -1.44 -13.91
C GLU A 253 15.68 -0.09 -13.67
N THR A 254 15.98 0.21 -12.41
CA THR A 254 16.60 1.47 -11.99
C THR A 254 18.00 1.61 -12.60
N ALA A 255 18.79 0.52 -12.61
CA ALA A 255 20.10 0.49 -13.24
C ALA A 255 20.01 0.67 -14.77
N TRP A 256 19.05 -0.01 -15.42
CA TRP A 256 18.82 0.14 -16.85
C TRP A 256 18.44 1.57 -17.21
N LEU A 257 17.48 2.18 -16.50
CA LEU A 257 17.05 3.56 -16.77
C LEU A 257 18.20 4.55 -16.55
N MET A 258 19.05 4.31 -15.55
CA MET A 258 20.25 5.11 -15.33
C MET A 258 21.23 5.03 -16.50
N SER A 259 21.48 3.84 -17.05
CA SER A 259 22.32 3.68 -18.25
C SER A 259 21.68 4.32 -19.48
N TYR A 260 20.38 4.10 -19.68
CA TYR A 260 19.63 4.66 -20.81
C TYR A 260 19.71 6.20 -20.82
N LEU A 261 19.52 6.86 -19.67
CA LEU A 261 19.61 8.32 -19.55
C LEU A 261 21.04 8.87 -19.71
N ARG A 262 22.08 8.03 -19.52
CA ARG A 262 23.46 8.42 -19.83
C ARG A 262 23.73 8.41 -21.34
N GLU A 263 23.15 7.43 -22.04
CA GLU A 263 23.27 7.30 -23.50
C GLU A 263 22.37 8.30 -24.24
N HIS A 264 21.22 8.66 -23.65
CA HIS A 264 20.22 9.57 -24.21
C HIS A 264 19.96 10.74 -23.24
N PRO A 265 20.91 11.68 -23.09
CA PRO A 265 20.76 12.78 -22.15
C PRO A 265 19.54 13.65 -22.54
N PRO A 266 18.74 14.10 -21.55
CA PRO A 266 17.61 14.97 -21.82
C PRO A 266 18.11 16.28 -22.46
N SER A 267 17.42 16.74 -23.51
CA SER A 267 17.75 17.99 -24.19
C SER A 267 17.72 19.17 -23.20
N THR A 268 18.68 20.09 -23.31
CA THR A 268 18.91 21.20 -22.35
C THR A 268 17.69 22.09 -22.12
N ASP A 269 16.74 22.14 -23.06
CA ASP A 269 15.49 22.89 -22.94
C ASP A 269 14.48 22.28 -21.94
N SER A 270 14.67 21.02 -21.55
CA SER A 270 13.77 20.28 -20.64
C SER A 270 14.13 20.36 -19.15
N LEU A 271 15.28 20.97 -18.81
CA LEU A 271 15.84 21.03 -17.44
C LEU A 271 15.23 22.14 -16.55
N SER A 272 14.22 22.87 -17.02
CA SER A 272 13.61 23.97 -16.26
C SER A 272 12.71 23.52 -15.09
N ALA A 273 12.39 22.22 -14.99
CA ALA A 273 11.68 21.67 -13.83
C ALA A 273 12.64 21.44 -12.65
N THR A 274 13.09 22.53 -12.05
CA THR A 274 13.82 22.49 -10.78
C THR A 274 12.90 21.91 -9.69
N PRO A 275 13.29 20.90 -8.90
CA PRO A 275 12.50 20.49 -7.74
C PRO A 275 12.36 21.68 -6.78
N PRO A 276 11.17 21.96 -6.21
CA PRO A 276 10.98 23.09 -5.32
C PRO A 276 11.69 22.81 -3.99
N GLY A 277 12.96 23.18 -3.88
CA GLY A 277 13.73 22.81 -2.71
C GLY A 277 15.21 23.14 -2.72
N ARG A 278 15.59 24.36 -3.12
CA ARG A 278 16.80 25.03 -2.61
C ARG A 278 16.76 26.50 -3.01
N SER A 279 16.15 27.34 -2.17
CA SER A 279 16.37 28.78 -2.27
C SER A 279 17.83 29.05 -1.95
N ALA A 280 18.64 29.28 -2.98
CA ALA A 280 19.96 29.85 -2.83
C ALA A 280 19.79 31.28 -2.27
N LYS A 281 19.88 31.44 -0.95
CA LYS A 281 20.11 32.75 -0.32
C LYS A 281 21.54 33.18 -0.64
N ARG A 282 21.74 33.75 -1.82
CA ARG A 282 22.93 34.53 -2.15
C ARG A 282 22.74 35.90 -1.49
N LYS A 283 23.17 36.06 -0.23
CA LYS A 283 23.34 37.39 0.35
C LYS A 283 24.54 38.05 -0.33
N ARG A 284 24.25 38.97 -1.25
CA ARG A 284 25.13 40.08 -1.60
C ARG A 284 24.62 41.30 -0.83
N ARG A 285 25.41 41.73 0.16
CA ARG A 285 25.66 43.09 0.66
C ARG A 285 26.17 42.97 2.08
#